data_AF-A0A7J5ETG4-F1
#
_entry.id   AF-A0A7J5ETG4-F1
#
_cell.length_a   1.000
_cell.length_b   1.000
_cell.length_c   1.000
_cell.angle_alpha   90.00
_cell.angle_beta   90.00
_cell.angle_gamma   90.00
#
_symmetry.space_group_name_H-M   'P 1'
#
loop_
_entity.id
_entity.type
_entity.pdbx_description
1 polymer ?
#
loop_
_entity_poly.entity_id
_entity_poly.type
_entity_poly.pdbx_seq_one_letter_code
_entity_poly.pdbx_strand_id
1 'polypeptide(L)'
;MSRRRSVLAVLGVLVAASCGSTEQEQPQIQNLDRPIDAAIACHGNLRITGGDGAQAGDPLVFSPMPLEACRLRTLEAPPDGNPAPGQPGHVPPNWAPGQEDLPDQPELSKGSRWYIFALQSASGTVAVAETTTGVQSDGGGYNNGEINVRDGDLLVPGKNALSVGSLPVAITGDPSGCFMTTANAGSCDLSVLDVDRIISRSSDPLVRKLDVTTPDGMPLLARPAAMIADQRDAEIGVACPLEPQGLLYIAYPNCHAVAVVDAATGGVVSSIRFDAAGNATVGDGNLVCPAECGMREPIADGGRPVTLDLVRDDVSANRRLAIGLDNRPVVTVVDLDATYMPTTVEQYELEGDVGVIDVAITKVINMTGTAGWIEEPPSPLRAAQFVYAVANDGTVRVVETTTRDHECDTQVDPRYTRVVTDARDLICYQPGQVGTPPRRALARSPGIQFPGDDAPLSVVVTEAGVGKSSQYHPAPTYLVGHFALVSSSFGLTYVVNIDDDNYADTENSAYPLDSQLALAMPHQLRDALTVRSQQGPGAGTSPEEEDDDRLCNYPGPFSNGAPVGGPRAEDEPAINPAP
;
A
#
# COMPACT_ATOMS: atom_id res chain seq x y z
N MET A 1 -59.48 59.33 -51.59
CA MET A 1 -58.74 59.68 -50.35
C MET A 1 -58.40 58.37 -49.65
N SER A 2 -57.18 58.03 -49.23
CA SER A 2 -55.83 58.49 -49.49
C SER A 2 -54.95 57.28 -49.20
N ARG A 3 -53.98 57.02 -50.08
CA ARG A 3 -52.97 55.96 -49.95
C ARG A 3 -52.06 56.27 -48.76
N ARG A 4 -51.66 55.24 -48.01
CA ARG A 4 -50.32 55.22 -47.38
C ARG A 4 -49.57 53.98 -47.84
N ARG A 5 -48.50 54.28 -48.58
CA ARG A 5 -47.37 53.42 -48.93
C ARG A 5 -46.38 53.44 -47.78
N SER A 6 -45.79 52.29 -47.47
CA SER A 6 -44.43 52.09 -46.93
C SER A 6 -44.03 50.69 -47.42
N VAL A 7 -43.18 50.46 -48.41
CA VAL A 7 -41.77 50.85 -48.66
C VAL A 7 -40.81 50.22 -47.63
N LEU A 8 -40.11 49.19 -48.12
CA LEU A 8 -38.80 48.63 -47.75
C LEU A 8 -38.52 48.16 -46.31
N ALA A 9 -38.18 46.87 -46.17
CA ALA A 9 -36.78 46.44 -46.06
C ALA A 9 -36.70 44.92 -46.28
N VAL A 10 -36.17 44.51 -47.44
CA VAL A 10 -35.70 43.14 -47.69
C VAL A 10 -34.33 43.04 -47.01
N LEU A 11 -34.27 42.50 -45.79
CA LEU A 11 -33.02 42.01 -45.23
C LEU A 11 -32.79 40.61 -45.79
N GLY A 12 -31.93 40.51 -46.79
CA GLY A 12 -31.36 39.24 -47.21
C GLY A 12 -30.47 38.71 -46.10
N VAL A 13 -30.94 37.70 -45.36
CA VAL A 13 -30.08 36.87 -44.53
C VAL A 13 -29.28 36.00 -45.47
N LEU A 14 -28.03 36.41 -45.71
CA LEU A 14 -26.98 35.54 -46.21
C LEU A 14 -26.77 34.43 -45.19
N VAL A 15 -27.39 33.28 -45.41
CA VAL A 15 -26.98 32.02 -44.80
C VAL A 15 -25.63 31.67 -45.42
N ALA A 16 -24.56 32.20 -44.85
CA ALA A 16 -23.24 31.61 -45.04
C ALA A 16 -23.30 30.23 -44.40
N ALA A 17 -23.49 29.20 -45.23
CA ALA A 17 -23.13 27.84 -44.86
C ALA A 17 -21.61 27.83 -44.65
N SER A 18 -21.16 28.21 -43.45
CA SER A 18 -19.86 27.77 -43.00
C SER A 18 -19.97 26.27 -42.84
N CYS A 19 -19.23 25.53 -43.65
CA CYS A 19 -18.78 24.20 -43.28
C CYS A 19 -17.86 24.40 -42.07
N GLY A 20 -18.45 24.69 -40.91
CA GLY A 20 -17.77 24.52 -39.65
C GLY A 20 -17.46 23.04 -39.58
N SER A 21 -16.18 22.70 -39.73
CA SER A 21 -15.71 21.45 -39.18
C SER A 21 -16.14 21.46 -37.73
N THR A 22 -17.19 20.72 -37.39
CA THR A 22 -17.30 20.17 -36.06
C THR A 22 -15.98 19.45 -35.87
N GLU A 23 -15.03 20.08 -35.17
CA GLU A 23 -13.99 19.34 -34.48
C GLU A 23 -14.77 18.27 -33.75
N GLN A 24 -14.75 17.08 -34.33
CA GLN A 24 -15.23 15.88 -33.68
C GLN A 24 -14.25 15.79 -32.53
N GLU A 25 -14.66 16.30 -31.37
CA GLU A 25 -13.94 16.18 -30.13
C GLU A 25 -13.65 14.69 -30.03
N GLN A 26 -12.39 14.32 -30.34
CA GLN A 26 -12.01 12.92 -30.28
C GLN A 26 -12.32 12.55 -28.85
N PRO A 27 -13.21 11.56 -28.62
CA PRO A 27 -13.57 11.19 -27.27
C PRO A 27 -12.26 10.95 -26.54
N GLN A 28 -12.02 11.73 -25.48
CA GLN A 28 -10.79 11.55 -24.70
C GLN A 28 -10.79 10.08 -24.30
N ILE A 29 -9.83 9.34 -24.83
CA ILE A 29 -9.61 7.94 -24.46
C ILE A 29 -9.07 8.00 -23.04
N GLN A 30 -9.96 8.02 -22.06
CA GLN A 30 -9.59 7.92 -20.66
C GLN A 30 -9.17 6.47 -20.44
N ASN A 31 -7.85 6.25 -20.49
CA ASN A 31 -7.27 4.93 -20.27
C ASN A 31 -7.52 4.42 -18.84
N LEU A 32 -7.69 5.35 -17.89
CA LEU A 32 -8.03 5.11 -16.49
C LEU A 32 -9.04 6.17 -16.06
N ASP A 33 -10.16 5.72 -15.52
CA ASP A 33 -11.22 6.54 -14.91
C ASP A 33 -11.28 6.19 -13.43
N ARG A 34 -10.77 7.11 -12.59
CA ARG A 34 -10.82 7.05 -11.12
C ARG A 34 -10.46 5.66 -10.54
N PRO A 35 -9.23 5.18 -10.77
CA PRO A 35 -8.78 3.96 -10.14
C PRO A 35 -8.84 4.13 -8.62
N ILE A 36 -9.38 3.14 -7.91
CA ILE A 36 -9.49 3.14 -6.45
C ILE A 36 -8.60 2.07 -5.80
N ASP A 37 -8.21 1.05 -6.56
CA ASP A 37 -7.41 -0.08 -6.10
C ASP A 37 -6.73 -0.73 -7.31
N ALA A 38 -5.69 -1.52 -7.08
CA ALA A 38 -5.01 -2.27 -8.13
C ALA A 38 -4.41 -3.59 -7.64
N ALA A 39 -4.54 -4.62 -8.45
CA ALA A 39 -3.83 -5.89 -8.26
C ALA A 39 -2.79 -6.09 -9.37
N ILE A 40 -1.71 -6.81 -9.05
CA ILE A 40 -0.62 -7.09 -9.99
C ILE A 40 -0.63 -8.58 -10.31
N ALA A 41 -0.34 -8.94 -11.56
CA ALA A 41 -0.01 -10.31 -11.99
C ALA A 41 1.39 -10.36 -12.61
N CYS A 42 2.01 -11.53 -12.47
CA CYS A 42 3.16 -11.93 -13.26
C CYS A 42 2.70 -12.89 -14.37
N HIS A 43 3.08 -12.63 -15.61
CA HIS A 43 2.76 -13.50 -16.75
C HIS A 43 3.95 -13.59 -17.69
N GLY A 44 4.20 -14.77 -18.26
CA GLY A 44 5.37 -14.99 -19.10
C GLY A 44 5.63 -16.44 -19.45
N ASN A 45 6.81 -16.68 -20.02
CA ASN A 45 7.27 -18.05 -20.30
C ASN A 45 7.60 -18.77 -18.98
N LEU A 46 6.91 -19.89 -18.75
CA LEU A 46 7.07 -20.76 -17.60
C LEU A 46 7.29 -22.20 -18.06
N ARG A 47 8.21 -22.91 -17.42
CA ARG A 47 8.38 -24.36 -17.59
C ARG A 47 7.55 -25.08 -16.54
N ILE A 48 6.70 -26.02 -16.98
CA ILE A 48 5.88 -26.81 -16.08
C ILE A 48 6.70 -27.99 -15.54
N THR A 49 7.32 -27.79 -14.40
CA THR A 49 8.13 -28.80 -13.71
C THR A 49 7.36 -29.54 -12.62
N GLY A 50 6.20 -29.01 -12.21
CA GLY A 50 5.46 -29.54 -11.07
C GLY A 50 6.17 -29.32 -9.73
N GLY A 51 7.01 -28.29 -9.64
CA GLY A 51 7.79 -27.97 -8.45
C GLY A 51 9.20 -28.58 -8.41
N ASP A 52 9.47 -29.56 -9.28
CA ASP A 52 10.77 -30.19 -9.39
C ASP A 52 11.76 -29.36 -10.22
N GLY A 53 13.04 -29.73 -10.22
CA GLY A 53 14.05 -29.06 -11.04
C GLY A 53 13.80 -29.23 -12.54
N ALA A 54 14.06 -28.17 -13.32
CA ALA A 54 13.79 -28.16 -14.75
C ALA A 54 14.53 -29.22 -15.56
N GLN A 55 13.81 -29.81 -16.52
CA GLN A 55 14.31 -30.73 -17.54
C GLN A 55 13.97 -30.22 -18.95
N ALA A 56 14.80 -30.59 -19.92
CA ALA A 56 14.62 -30.18 -21.33
C ALA A 56 13.32 -30.69 -21.96
N GLY A 57 12.73 -31.76 -21.40
CA GLY A 57 11.47 -32.34 -21.86
C GLY A 57 10.22 -31.67 -21.27
N ASP A 58 10.37 -30.80 -20.27
CA ASP A 58 9.23 -30.20 -19.61
C ASP A 58 8.48 -29.23 -20.53
N PRO A 59 7.14 -29.19 -20.47
CA PRO A 59 6.35 -28.27 -21.27
C PRO A 59 6.72 -26.81 -21.00
N LEU A 60 6.96 -26.06 -22.07
CA LEU A 60 7.07 -24.60 -22.04
C LEU A 60 5.71 -24.00 -22.38
N VAL A 61 5.18 -23.19 -21.46
CA VAL A 61 3.91 -22.49 -21.63
C VAL A 61 4.11 -20.99 -21.44
N PHE A 62 3.22 -20.19 -22.03
CA PHE A 62 3.13 -18.76 -21.77
C PHE A 62 1.87 -18.55 -20.92
N SER A 63 2.04 -18.31 -19.62
CA SER A 63 0.97 -18.45 -18.62
C SER A 63 1.17 -17.48 -17.45
N PRO A 64 0.13 -17.15 -16.66
CA PRO A 64 0.29 -16.50 -15.38
C PRO A 64 1.12 -17.37 -14.44
N MET A 65 1.78 -16.72 -13.49
CA MET A 65 2.61 -17.38 -12.49
C MET A 65 2.57 -16.58 -11.17
N PRO A 66 2.99 -17.18 -10.05
CA PRO A 66 3.04 -16.49 -8.76
C PRO A 66 3.87 -15.20 -8.86
N LEU A 67 3.49 -14.14 -8.13
CA LEU A 67 4.20 -12.85 -8.18
C LEU A 67 5.69 -12.97 -7.85
N GLU A 68 6.02 -13.90 -6.95
CA GLU A 68 7.38 -14.24 -6.57
C GLU A 68 8.26 -14.59 -7.77
N ALA A 69 7.68 -15.23 -8.79
CA ALA A 69 8.35 -15.60 -10.01
C ALA A 69 8.88 -14.36 -10.78
N CYS A 70 8.12 -13.27 -10.88
CA CYS A 70 8.62 -12.02 -11.47
C CYS A 70 9.53 -11.24 -10.52
N ARG A 71 9.30 -11.32 -9.20
CA ARG A 71 10.14 -10.67 -8.19
C ARG A 71 11.57 -11.19 -8.26
N LEU A 72 11.77 -12.51 -8.21
CA LEU A 72 13.09 -13.15 -8.30
C LEU A 72 13.81 -12.73 -9.59
N ARG A 73 13.11 -12.72 -10.72
CA ARG A 73 13.68 -12.26 -12.01
C ARG A 73 14.08 -10.80 -12.03
N THR A 74 13.36 -9.95 -11.31
CA THR A 74 13.67 -8.51 -11.24
C THR A 74 14.89 -8.25 -10.36
N LEU A 75 15.07 -9.03 -9.29
CA LEU A 75 16.23 -8.92 -8.39
C LEU A 75 17.53 -9.44 -9.01
N GLU A 76 17.43 -10.37 -9.95
CA GLU A 76 18.58 -11.09 -10.51
C GLU A 76 19.27 -10.40 -11.69
N ALA A 77 18.91 -9.16 -12.06
CA ALA A 77 19.76 -8.38 -12.95
C ALA A 77 21.13 -8.23 -12.25
N PRO A 78 22.19 -8.94 -12.71
CA PRO A 78 23.42 -9.00 -11.95
C PRO A 78 23.93 -7.57 -11.79
N PRO A 79 24.32 -7.15 -10.57
CA PRO A 79 25.00 -5.88 -10.42
C PRO A 79 26.18 -5.87 -11.40
N ASP A 80 26.37 -4.75 -12.11
CA ASP A 80 27.47 -4.55 -13.06
C ASP A 80 28.78 -5.08 -12.47
N GLY A 81 29.20 -6.29 -12.85
CA GLY A 81 30.33 -6.98 -12.22
C GLY A 81 30.21 -8.49 -12.03
N ASN A 82 29.02 -9.12 -12.14
CA ASN A 82 28.97 -10.58 -12.17
C ASN A 82 29.64 -11.08 -13.47
N PRO A 83 30.70 -11.91 -13.39
CA PRO A 83 31.42 -12.37 -14.59
C PRO A 83 30.47 -13.08 -15.56
N ALA A 84 30.74 -12.99 -16.87
CA ALA A 84 29.94 -13.70 -17.88
C ALA A 84 29.91 -15.22 -17.60
N PRO A 85 28.84 -15.94 -17.99
CA PRO A 85 28.76 -17.40 -17.84
C PRO A 85 30.04 -18.08 -18.34
N GLY A 86 30.66 -18.89 -17.47
CA GLY A 86 31.94 -19.57 -17.75
C GLY A 86 33.21 -18.83 -17.28
N GLN A 87 33.10 -17.62 -16.72
CA GLN A 87 34.22 -16.95 -16.05
C GLN A 87 34.32 -17.33 -14.56
N PRO A 88 35.54 -17.39 -13.98
CA PRO A 88 35.72 -17.65 -12.55
C PRO A 88 34.98 -16.60 -11.70
N GLY A 89 34.17 -17.05 -10.74
CA GLY A 89 33.37 -16.19 -9.88
C GLY A 89 31.96 -15.90 -10.41
N HIS A 90 31.57 -16.41 -11.59
CA HIS A 90 30.18 -16.39 -12.02
C HIS A 90 29.35 -17.25 -11.06
N VAL A 91 28.44 -16.60 -10.33
CA VAL A 91 27.39 -17.28 -9.58
C VAL A 91 26.17 -17.34 -10.50
N PRO A 92 25.74 -18.53 -10.94
CA PRO A 92 24.50 -18.65 -11.69
C PRO A 92 23.37 -18.07 -10.84
N PRO A 93 22.40 -17.37 -11.45
CA PRO A 93 21.23 -16.91 -10.73
C PRO A 93 20.54 -18.10 -10.05
N ASN A 94 20.00 -17.89 -8.85
CA ASN A 94 19.29 -18.93 -8.12
C ASN A 94 17.84 -18.96 -8.61
N TRP A 95 17.68 -19.36 -9.87
CA TRP A 95 16.38 -19.50 -10.51
C TRP A 95 15.51 -20.44 -9.69
N ALA A 96 14.28 -20.02 -9.41
CA ALA A 96 13.28 -20.92 -8.87
C ALA A 96 12.99 -22.06 -9.87
N PRO A 97 12.58 -23.25 -9.39
CA PRO A 97 12.09 -24.33 -10.23
C PRO A 97 11.06 -23.83 -11.26
N GLY A 98 11.27 -24.19 -12.53
CA GLY A 98 10.43 -23.78 -13.66
C GLY A 98 10.82 -22.45 -14.33
N GLN A 99 11.84 -21.76 -13.82
CA GLN A 99 12.33 -20.50 -14.39
C GLN A 99 13.72 -20.59 -15.01
N GLU A 100 14.34 -21.77 -14.98
CA GLU A 100 15.70 -21.98 -15.42
C GLU A 100 15.85 -21.88 -16.94
N ASP A 101 16.82 -21.07 -17.37
CA ASP A 101 17.27 -21.02 -18.77
C ASP A 101 18.14 -22.26 -19.05
N LEU A 102 17.58 -23.25 -19.75
CA LEU A 102 18.29 -24.47 -20.13
C LEU A 102 19.06 -24.28 -21.45
N PRO A 103 20.23 -24.94 -21.62
CA PRO A 103 20.94 -24.94 -22.90
C PRO A 103 20.04 -25.41 -24.04
N ASP A 104 20.15 -24.75 -25.19
CA ASP A 104 19.41 -25.06 -26.43
C ASP A 104 17.87 -24.90 -26.32
N GLN A 105 17.38 -24.19 -25.30
CA GLN A 105 15.97 -23.85 -25.12
C GLN A 105 15.75 -22.33 -25.23
N PRO A 106 14.52 -21.86 -25.51
CA PRO A 106 14.19 -20.44 -25.46
C PRO A 106 14.47 -19.86 -24.06
N GLU A 107 15.10 -18.68 -24.01
CA GLU A 107 15.32 -17.95 -22.77
C GLU A 107 13.97 -17.50 -22.18
N LEU A 108 13.67 -17.97 -20.98
CA LEU A 108 12.45 -17.67 -20.25
C LEU A 108 12.51 -16.24 -19.70
N SER A 109 13.69 -15.80 -19.27
CA SER A 109 13.97 -14.51 -18.62
C SER A 109 13.49 -13.29 -19.43
N LYS A 110 13.50 -13.35 -20.76
CA LYS A 110 13.06 -12.25 -21.64
C LYS A 110 11.54 -12.15 -21.84
N GLY A 111 10.79 -13.17 -21.41
CA GLY A 111 9.36 -13.31 -21.67
C GLY A 111 8.44 -12.79 -20.56
N SER A 112 8.97 -12.49 -19.37
CA SER A 112 8.14 -12.03 -18.24
C SER A 112 7.62 -10.60 -18.42
N ARG A 113 6.39 -10.39 -17.97
CA ARG A 113 5.69 -9.11 -17.96
C ARG A 113 4.92 -8.97 -16.66
N TRP A 114 4.83 -7.73 -16.20
CA TRP A 114 3.93 -7.34 -15.12
C TRP A 114 2.63 -6.83 -15.72
N TYR A 115 1.51 -7.29 -15.20
CA TYR A 115 0.19 -6.79 -15.55
C TYR A 115 -0.43 -6.11 -14.34
N ILE A 116 -1.02 -4.94 -14.54
CA ILE A 116 -1.69 -4.15 -13.51
C ILE A 116 -3.18 -4.16 -13.84
N PHE A 117 -3.99 -4.62 -12.90
CA PHE A 117 -5.44 -4.64 -12.96
C PHE A 117 -5.97 -3.52 -12.09
N ALA A 118 -6.23 -2.36 -12.69
CA ALA A 118 -6.68 -1.16 -11.99
C ALA A 118 -8.21 -1.13 -11.91
N LEU A 119 -8.74 -1.16 -10.68
CA LEU A 119 -10.17 -1.19 -10.39
C LEU A 119 -10.79 0.19 -10.47
N GLN A 120 -11.87 0.33 -11.22
CA GLN A 120 -12.54 1.59 -11.51
C GLN A 120 -13.96 1.58 -10.92
N SER A 121 -14.13 2.23 -9.77
CA SER A 121 -15.38 2.19 -9.00
C SER A 121 -16.57 2.82 -9.72
N ALA A 122 -16.34 3.93 -10.42
CA ALA A 122 -17.40 4.71 -11.07
C ALA A 122 -18.05 3.96 -12.24
N SER A 123 -17.24 3.26 -13.04
CA SER A 123 -17.69 2.48 -14.20
C SER A 123 -18.05 1.04 -13.86
N GLY A 124 -17.59 0.50 -12.73
CA GLY A 124 -17.77 -0.91 -12.41
C GLY A 124 -16.89 -1.82 -13.26
N THR A 125 -15.68 -1.36 -13.57
CA THR A 125 -14.78 -2.02 -14.51
C THR A 125 -13.36 -2.19 -13.97
N VAL A 126 -12.56 -3.03 -14.63
CA VAL A 126 -11.12 -3.20 -14.40
C VAL A 126 -10.36 -2.86 -15.68
N ALA A 127 -9.51 -1.85 -15.63
CA ALA A 127 -8.57 -1.54 -16.69
C ALA A 127 -7.33 -2.43 -16.55
N VAL A 128 -6.79 -2.90 -17.67
CA VAL A 128 -5.58 -3.72 -17.69
C VAL A 128 -4.44 -2.91 -18.28
N ALA A 129 -3.32 -2.82 -17.58
CA ALA A 129 -2.09 -2.26 -18.10
C ALA A 129 -0.98 -3.30 -18.06
N GLU A 130 -0.03 -3.18 -18.96
CA GLU A 130 1.15 -4.04 -19.00
C GLU A 130 2.40 -3.19 -18.86
N THR A 131 3.37 -3.71 -18.13
CA THR A 131 4.73 -3.20 -18.16
C THR A 131 5.75 -4.33 -18.22
N THR A 132 6.93 -3.95 -18.66
CA THR A 132 8.07 -4.81 -18.93
C THR A 132 8.94 -4.85 -17.67
N THR A 133 9.53 -6.01 -17.36
CA THR A 133 10.48 -6.19 -16.25
C THR A 133 11.81 -5.54 -16.65
N GLY A 134 11.86 -4.21 -16.62
CA GLY A 134 13.03 -3.44 -17.04
C GLY A 134 13.28 -2.27 -16.11
N VAL A 135 13.80 -2.54 -14.90
CA VAL A 135 14.52 -1.50 -14.17
C VAL A 135 15.80 -1.24 -14.96
N GLN A 136 16.06 0.00 -15.38
CA GLN A 136 17.34 0.30 -15.99
C GLN A 136 18.46 -0.06 -15.00
N SER A 137 19.47 -0.80 -15.46
CA SER A 137 20.57 -1.30 -14.63
C SER A 137 21.42 -0.17 -14.01
N ASP A 138 21.24 1.07 -14.46
CA ASP A 138 21.95 2.27 -13.99
C ASP A 138 21.22 3.03 -12.88
N GLY A 139 20.09 2.51 -12.37
CA GLY A 139 19.27 3.22 -11.40
C GLY A 139 18.49 4.40 -11.99
N GLY A 140 18.41 4.52 -13.32
CA GLY A 140 17.68 5.56 -14.04
C GLY A 140 16.15 5.51 -13.92
N GLY A 141 15.61 4.61 -13.08
CA GLY A 141 14.19 4.41 -12.87
C GLY A 141 13.52 3.56 -13.97
N TYR A 142 12.19 3.50 -13.94
CA TYR A 142 11.39 2.91 -15.01
C TYR A 142 11.44 3.80 -16.25
N ASN A 143 11.49 3.21 -17.44
CA ASN A 143 11.35 4.00 -18.67
C ASN A 143 9.97 4.68 -18.68
N ASN A 144 9.94 6.01 -18.61
CA ASN A 144 8.73 6.79 -18.86
C ASN A 144 8.19 6.44 -20.26
N GLY A 145 7.10 5.66 -20.33
CA GLY A 145 6.49 5.16 -21.58
C GLY A 145 6.28 3.64 -21.65
N GLU A 146 6.66 2.88 -20.62
CA GLU A 146 6.62 1.42 -20.65
C GLU A 146 5.33 0.80 -20.07
N ILE A 147 4.44 1.62 -19.50
CA ILE A 147 3.10 1.18 -19.08
C ILE A 147 2.13 1.35 -20.24
N ASN A 148 1.68 0.24 -20.80
CA ASN A 148 0.75 0.20 -21.91
C ASN A 148 -0.63 -0.28 -21.43
N VAL A 149 -1.61 0.61 -21.41
CA VAL A 149 -3.00 0.20 -21.17
C VAL A 149 -3.48 -0.65 -22.34
N ARG A 150 -3.90 -1.88 -22.02
CA ARG A 150 -4.45 -2.88 -22.92
C ARG A 150 -5.96 -2.67 -23.06
N ASP A 151 -6.46 -3.00 -24.24
CA ASP A 151 -7.90 -3.12 -24.46
C ASP A 151 -8.37 -4.46 -23.86
N GLY A 152 -9.18 -4.37 -22.81
CA GLY A 152 -9.72 -5.52 -22.08
C GLY A 152 -10.98 -6.11 -22.74
N ASP A 153 -11.73 -5.33 -23.52
CA ASP A 153 -12.90 -5.82 -24.26
C ASP A 153 -12.70 -5.63 -25.76
N LEU A 154 -12.23 -6.70 -26.41
CA LEU A 154 -11.96 -6.74 -27.85
C LEU A 154 -13.19 -6.54 -28.73
N LEU A 155 -14.40 -6.70 -28.18
CA LEU A 155 -15.64 -6.58 -28.94
C LEU A 155 -16.10 -5.12 -29.05
N VAL A 156 -15.57 -4.24 -28.21
CA VAL A 156 -15.83 -2.81 -28.24
C VAL A 156 -14.59 -2.11 -28.80
N PRO A 157 -14.69 -1.29 -29.86
CA PRO A 157 -13.54 -0.52 -30.32
C PRO A 157 -13.08 0.47 -29.24
N GLY A 158 -11.82 0.40 -28.79
CA GLY A 158 -11.26 1.35 -27.83
C GLY A 158 -10.17 0.77 -26.96
N LYS A 159 -9.95 1.37 -25.79
CA LYS A 159 -9.25 0.75 -24.66
C LYS A 159 -10.28 0.53 -23.57
N ASN A 160 -11.05 -0.52 -23.72
CA ASN A 160 -12.17 -0.79 -22.85
C ASN A 160 -11.70 -1.57 -21.63
N ALA A 161 -12.37 -1.31 -20.53
CA ALA A 161 -12.15 -2.01 -19.28
C ALA A 161 -13.12 -3.20 -19.16
N LEU A 162 -12.73 -4.21 -18.40
CA LEU A 162 -13.53 -5.41 -18.16
C LEU A 162 -14.63 -5.10 -17.15
N SER A 163 -15.90 -5.40 -17.43
CA SER A 163 -16.97 -5.24 -16.45
C SER A 163 -16.87 -6.30 -15.35
N VAL A 164 -16.86 -5.88 -14.09
CA VAL A 164 -16.69 -6.76 -12.92
C VAL A 164 -17.81 -6.64 -11.89
N GLY A 165 -18.77 -5.75 -12.08
CA GLY A 165 -19.90 -5.59 -11.16
C GLY A 165 -20.20 -4.13 -10.84
N SER A 166 -21.16 -3.92 -9.96
CA SER A 166 -21.58 -2.57 -9.56
C SER A 166 -20.81 -2.11 -8.33
N LEU A 167 -20.26 -0.89 -8.36
CA LEU A 167 -19.52 -0.27 -7.26
C LEU A 167 -18.47 -1.22 -6.66
N PRO A 168 -17.47 -1.65 -7.44
CA PRO A 168 -16.40 -2.46 -6.89
C PRO A 168 -15.57 -1.62 -5.92
N VAL A 169 -15.09 -2.26 -4.84
CA VAL A 169 -14.40 -1.58 -3.73
C VAL A 169 -12.98 -2.09 -3.47
N ALA A 170 -12.66 -3.30 -3.92
CA ALA A 170 -11.34 -3.90 -3.76
C ALA A 170 -11.06 -4.93 -4.87
N ILE A 171 -9.79 -5.12 -5.21
CA ILE A 171 -9.29 -6.15 -6.12
C ILE A 171 -8.05 -6.81 -5.54
N THR A 172 -7.94 -8.13 -5.65
CA THR A 172 -6.77 -8.87 -5.15
C THR A 172 -6.45 -10.05 -6.07
N GLY A 173 -5.18 -10.46 -6.09
CA GLY A 173 -4.72 -11.63 -6.83
C GLY A 173 -4.68 -12.87 -5.95
N ASP A 174 -4.96 -14.03 -6.54
CA ASP A 174 -4.78 -15.29 -5.85
C ASP A 174 -3.28 -15.67 -5.77
N PRO A 175 -2.88 -16.58 -4.87
CA PRO A 175 -1.49 -16.99 -4.69
C PRO A 175 -0.82 -17.49 -5.97
N SER A 176 -1.59 -18.16 -6.84
CA SER A 176 -1.08 -18.69 -8.11
C SER A 176 -0.81 -17.61 -9.16
N GLY A 177 -1.37 -16.40 -9.00
CA GLY A 177 -1.34 -15.32 -9.98
C GLY A 177 -2.24 -15.55 -11.19
N CYS A 178 -3.01 -16.65 -11.22
CA CYS A 178 -3.87 -17.04 -12.33
C CYS A 178 -5.24 -16.38 -12.29
N PHE A 179 -5.68 -15.94 -11.11
CA PHE A 179 -6.98 -15.31 -10.92
C PHE A 179 -6.87 -13.99 -10.18
N MET A 180 -7.70 -13.02 -10.57
CA MET A 180 -7.98 -11.83 -9.77
C MET A 180 -9.41 -11.91 -9.27
N THR A 181 -9.67 -11.40 -8.06
CA THR A 181 -11.02 -11.32 -7.50
C THR A 181 -11.33 -9.87 -7.15
N THR A 182 -12.52 -9.39 -7.51
CA THR A 182 -13.05 -8.09 -7.10
C THR A 182 -14.20 -8.25 -6.13
N ALA A 183 -14.30 -7.35 -5.15
CA ALA A 183 -15.44 -7.26 -4.24
C ALA A 183 -16.40 -6.16 -4.69
N ASN A 184 -17.68 -6.48 -4.86
CA ASN A 184 -18.66 -5.57 -5.46
C ASN A 184 -19.72 -5.11 -4.44
N ALA A 185 -19.57 -3.90 -3.91
CA ALA A 185 -20.51 -3.35 -2.93
C ALA A 185 -21.92 -3.13 -3.51
N GLY A 186 -22.05 -2.89 -4.81
CA GLY A 186 -23.33 -2.65 -5.47
C GLY A 186 -24.13 -3.92 -5.74
N SER A 187 -23.48 -5.08 -5.83
CA SER A 187 -24.12 -6.38 -6.16
C SER A 187 -24.00 -7.45 -5.07
N CYS A 188 -23.28 -7.18 -3.97
CA CYS A 188 -23.06 -8.10 -2.85
C CYS A 188 -22.51 -9.47 -3.30
N ASP A 189 -21.68 -9.45 -4.34
CA ASP A 189 -21.01 -10.61 -4.89
C ASP A 189 -19.54 -10.30 -5.15
N LEU A 190 -18.82 -11.32 -5.57
CA LEU A 190 -17.47 -11.20 -6.08
C LEU A 190 -17.47 -11.42 -7.58
N SER A 191 -16.45 -10.90 -8.26
CA SER A 191 -16.14 -11.28 -9.64
C SER A 191 -14.73 -11.81 -9.75
N VAL A 192 -14.60 -12.96 -10.38
CA VAL A 192 -13.33 -13.66 -10.60
C VAL A 192 -12.94 -13.49 -12.06
N LEU A 193 -11.75 -12.97 -12.27
CA LEU A 193 -11.13 -12.70 -13.56
C LEU A 193 -10.06 -13.77 -13.83
N ASP A 194 -10.10 -14.40 -15.00
CA ASP A 194 -9.08 -15.34 -15.46
C ASP A 194 -7.96 -14.57 -16.18
N VAL A 195 -6.81 -14.46 -15.53
CA VAL A 195 -5.67 -13.65 -16.00
C VAL A 195 -5.15 -14.16 -17.33
N ASP A 196 -5.06 -15.48 -17.51
CA ASP A 196 -4.54 -16.06 -18.75
C ASP A 196 -5.48 -15.78 -19.92
N ARG A 197 -6.79 -15.94 -19.73
CA ARG A 197 -7.78 -15.67 -20.77
C ARG A 197 -7.82 -14.19 -21.16
N ILE A 198 -7.67 -13.30 -20.19
CA ILE A 198 -7.64 -11.86 -20.43
C ILE A 198 -6.41 -11.48 -21.27
N ILE A 199 -5.24 -11.98 -20.89
CA ILE A 199 -3.97 -11.66 -21.57
C ILE A 199 -3.91 -12.32 -22.96
N SER A 200 -4.28 -13.60 -23.05
CA SER A 200 -4.32 -14.37 -24.30
C SER A 200 -5.48 -13.97 -25.22
N ARG A 201 -6.39 -13.09 -24.76
CA ARG A 201 -7.54 -12.60 -25.52
C ARG A 201 -8.48 -13.73 -25.95
N SER A 202 -8.76 -14.65 -25.04
CA SER A 202 -9.70 -15.76 -25.27
C SER A 202 -11.12 -15.23 -25.55
N SER A 203 -11.88 -15.98 -26.35
CA SER A 203 -13.31 -15.74 -26.56
C SER A 203 -14.19 -16.29 -25.43
N ASP A 204 -13.62 -17.06 -24.52
CA ASP A 204 -14.33 -17.63 -23.37
C ASP A 204 -14.70 -16.55 -22.35
N PRO A 205 -15.64 -16.83 -21.42
CA PRO A 205 -15.94 -15.89 -20.33
C PRO A 205 -14.67 -15.50 -19.56
N LEU A 206 -14.36 -14.21 -19.58
CA LEU A 206 -13.19 -13.60 -18.92
C LEU A 206 -13.45 -13.31 -17.44
N VAL A 207 -14.72 -13.05 -17.10
CA VAL A 207 -15.19 -12.71 -15.76
C VAL A 207 -16.35 -13.62 -15.40
N ARG A 208 -16.29 -14.24 -14.22
CA ARG A 208 -17.40 -14.99 -13.66
C ARG A 208 -17.80 -14.41 -12.32
N LYS A 209 -19.09 -14.49 -12.01
CA LYS A 209 -19.63 -14.14 -10.70
C LYS A 209 -19.35 -15.26 -9.70
N LEU A 210 -19.00 -14.89 -8.47
CA LEU A 210 -18.84 -15.79 -7.33
C LEU A 210 -19.72 -15.26 -6.17
N ASP A 211 -20.74 -16.03 -5.81
CA ASP A 211 -21.61 -15.72 -4.68
C ASP A 211 -20.91 -16.08 -3.36
N VAL A 212 -20.99 -15.20 -2.36
CA VAL A 212 -20.50 -15.50 -1.01
C VAL A 212 -21.61 -16.19 -0.22
N THR A 213 -21.31 -17.34 0.37
CA THR A 213 -22.30 -18.16 1.10
C THR A 213 -21.81 -18.51 2.50
N THR A 214 -22.72 -18.52 3.47
CA THR A 214 -22.46 -19.05 4.82
C THR A 214 -22.17 -20.56 4.77
N PRO A 215 -21.63 -21.17 5.85
CA PRO A 215 -21.41 -22.63 5.92
C PRO A 215 -22.67 -23.47 5.60
N ASP A 216 -23.86 -22.94 5.90
CA ASP A 216 -25.15 -23.58 5.59
C ASP A 216 -25.62 -23.38 4.13
N GLY A 217 -24.81 -22.74 3.29
CA GLY A 217 -25.11 -22.46 1.88
C GLY A 217 -26.06 -21.28 1.65
N MET A 218 -26.40 -20.50 2.69
CA MET A 218 -27.23 -19.30 2.52
C MET A 218 -26.39 -18.16 1.94
N PRO A 219 -26.87 -17.43 0.91
CA PRO A 219 -26.14 -16.31 0.31
C PRO A 219 -26.00 -15.13 1.29
N LEU A 220 -24.83 -14.53 1.32
CA LEU A 220 -24.53 -13.36 2.11
C LEU A 220 -24.85 -12.09 1.31
N LEU A 221 -26.01 -11.49 1.55
CA LEU A 221 -26.50 -10.33 0.79
C LEU A 221 -26.05 -8.97 1.38
N ALA A 222 -24.90 -8.95 2.07
CA ALA A 222 -24.32 -7.76 2.67
C ALA A 222 -23.29 -7.12 1.74
N ARG A 223 -23.07 -5.81 1.87
CA ARG A 223 -22.13 -5.09 1.00
C ARG A 223 -20.71 -5.22 1.53
N PRO A 224 -19.75 -5.71 0.74
CA PRO A 224 -18.35 -5.63 1.10
C PRO A 224 -17.89 -4.15 1.14
N ALA A 225 -16.96 -3.83 2.04
CA ALA A 225 -16.29 -2.52 2.08
C ALA A 225 -14.79 -2.61 1.78
N ALA A 226 -14.15 -3.72 2.14
CA ALA A 226 -12.75 -4.02 1.82
C ALA A 226 -12.58 -5.51 1.60
N MET A 227 -11.53 -5.89 0.88
CA MET A 227 -11.13 -7.27 0.67
C MET A 227 -9.62 -7.37 0.50
N ILE A 228 -9.02 -8.42 1.08
CA ILE A 228 -7.63 -8.80 0.83
C ILE A 228 -7.51 -10.31 0.73
N ALA A 229 -6.64 -10.84 -0.14
CA ALA A 229 -6.34 -12.27 -0.22
C ALA A 229 -5.19 -12.66 0.70
N ASP A 230 -5.13 -13.95 1.05
CA ASP A 230 -3.93 -14.49 1.67
C ASP A 230 -2.70 -14.44 0.76
N GLN A 231 -1.53 -14.36 1.39
CA GLN A 231 -0.23 -14.25 0.72
C GLN A 231 0.58 -15.54 0.86
N ARG A 232 -0.05 -16.71 0.72
CA ARG A 232 0.70 -17.98 0.75
C ARG A 232 1.62 -18.07 -0.46
N ASP A 233 2.77 -18.72 -0.29
CA ASP A 233 3.61 -19.05 -1.44
C ASP A 233 2.86 -20.04 -2.31
N ALA A 234 2.79 -19.74 -3.60
CA ALA A 234 2.47 -20.72 -4.60
C ALA A 234 3.77 -21.26 -5.21
N GLU A 235 3.74 -22.55 -5.52
CA GLU A 235 4.86 -23.24 -6.13
C GLU A 235 5.05 -22.75 -7.57
N ILE A 236 6.28 -22.28 -7.87
CA ILE A 236 6.66 -21.86 -9.22
C ILE A 236 6.88 -23.11 -10.08
N GLY A 237 6.52 -23.04 -11.36
CA GLY A 237 6.62 -24.18 -12.28
C GLY A 237 5.41 -25.12 -12.25
N VAL A 238 4.30 -24.71 -11.63
CA VAL A 238 3.03 -25.43 -11.65
C VAL A 238 2.05 -24.74 -12.60
N ALA A 239 1.24 -25.53 -13.32
CA ALA A 239 0.24 -25.00 -14.23
C ALA A 239 -0.91 -24.33 -13.44
N CYS A 240 -1.55 -23.32 -14.06
CA CYS A 240 -2.69 -22.65 -13.44
C CYS A 240 -3.79 -23.63 -13.00
N PRO A 241 -4.30 -23.49 -11.77
CA PRO A 241 -5.43 -24.29 -11.31
C PRO A 241 -6.71 -23.92 -12.08
N LEU A 242 -7.71 -24.81 -12.03
CA LEU A 242 -9.01 -24.55 -12.67
C LEU A 242 -9.87 -23.53 -11.91
N GLU A 243 -9.58 -23.35 -10.63
CA GLU A 243 -10.32 -22.51 -9.70
C GLU A 243 -9.32 -21.63 -8.92
N PRO A 244 -9.71 -20.41 -8.50
CA PRO A 244 -8.90 -19.56 -7.63
C PRO A 244 -8.48 -20.29 -6.36
N GLN A 245 -7.27 -20.00 -5.89
CA GLN A 245 -6.76 -20.59 -4.67
C GLN A 245 -6.76 -19.61 -3.50
N GLY A 246 -6.66 -20.15 -2.28
CA GLY A 246 -6.48 -19.37 -1.07
C GLY A 246 -7.78 -18.88 -0.43
N LEU A 247 -7.62 -17.98 0.53
CA LEU A 247 -8.65 -17.37 1.33
C LEU A 247 -8.75 -15.87 1.01
N LEU A 248 -9.96 -15.36 1.07
CA LEU A 248 -10.29 -13.94 0.96
C LEU A 248 -10.82 -13.47 2.32
N TYR A 249 -10.27 -12.38 2.84
CA TYR A 249 -10.79 -11.67 4.01
C TYR A 249 -11.64 -10.52 3.52
N ILE A 250 -12.93 -10.51 3.86
CA ILE A 250 -13.89 -9.53 3.33
C ILE A 250 -14.57 -8.81 4.47
N ALA A 251 -14.41 -7.49 4.55
CA ALA A 251 -15.05 -6.66 5.56
C ALA A 251 -16.50 -6.35 5.17
N TYR A 252 -17.44 -6.67 6.06
CA TYR A 252 -18.86 -6.35 5.93
C TYR A 252 -19.28 -5.44 7.09
N PRO A 253 -19.28 -4.11 6.90
CA PRO A 253 -19.48 -3.15 7.98
C PRO A 253 -20.77 -3.37 8.77
N ASN A 254 -21.88 -3.66 8.07
CA ASN A 254 -23.20 -3.80 8.69
C ASN A 254 -23.48 -5.23 9.21
N CYS A 255 -22.60 -6.19 8.91
CA CYS A 255 -22.55 -7.47 9.61
C CYS A 255 -21.73 -7.40 10.90
N HIS A 256 -21.00 -6.29 11.09
CA HIS A 256 -19.99 -6.14 12.13
C HIS A 256 -18.98 -7.29 12.09
N ALA A 257 -18.52 -7.65 10.89
CA ALA A 257 -17.65 -8.81 10.73
C ALA A 257 -16.71 -8.70 9.53
N VAL A 258 -15.59 -9.40 9.64
CA VAL A 258 -14.74 -9.80 8.51
C VAL A 258 -14.99 -11.28 8.26
N ALA A 259 -15.44 -11.65 7.06
CA ALA A 259 -15.62 -13.03 6.65
C ALA A 259 -14.30 -13.58 6.08
N VAL A 260 -13.97 -14.82 6.40
CA VAL A 260 -12.89 -15.57 5.74
C VAL A 260 -13.55 -16.51 4.74
N VAL A 261 -13.32 -16.29 3.45
CA VAL A 261 -14.01 -16.95 2.35
C VAL A 261 -13.03 -17.78 1.53
N ASP A 262 -13.38 -19.03 1.24
CA ASP A 262 -12.62 -19.87 0.30
C ASP A 262 -12.81 -19.34 -1.13
N ALA A 263 -11.71 -18.97 -1.80
CA ALA A 263 -11.75 -18.28 -3.08
C ALA A 263 -12.29 -19.15 -4.24
N ALA A 264 -12.20 -20.48 -4.12
CA ALA A 264 -12.69 -21.41 -5.12
C ALA A 264 -14.22 -21.55 -5.06
N THR A 265 -14.77 -21.63 -3.85
CA THR A 265 -16.18 -21.98 -3.62
C THR A 265 -17.06 -20.80 -3.25
N GLY A 266 -16.49 -19.70 -2.74
CA GLY A 266 -17.24 -18.59 -2.16
C GLY A 266 -17.84 -18.91 -0.78
N GLY A 267 -17.52 -20.06 -0.20
CA GLY A 267 -17.99 -20.46 1.13
C GLY A 267 -17.21 -19.75 2.25
N VAL A 268 -17.93 -19.16 3.21
CA VAL A 268 -17.34 -18.62 4.43
C VAL A 268 -16.88 -19.79 5.32
N VAL A 269 -15.60 -19.80 5.69
CA VAL A 269 -14.96 -20.85 6.51
C VAL A 269 -14.62 -20.40 7.93
N SER A 270 -14.57 -19.08 8.17
CA SER A 270 -14.34 -18.48 9.49
C SER A 270 -14.78 -17.00 9.47
N SER A 271 -14.75 -16.33 10.61
CA SER A 271 -15.06 -14.91 10.70
C SER A 271 -14.35 -14.22 11.88
N ILE A 272 -14.18 -12.92 11.80
CA ILE A 272 -13.87 -12.04 12.94
C ILE A 272 -15.09 -11.15 13.18
N ARG A 273 -15.67 -11.18 14.38
CA ARG A 273 -16.92 -10.49 14.72
C ARG A 273 -16.66 -9.39 15.73
N PHE A 274 -17.33 -8.26 15.54
CA PHE A 274 -17.23 -7.07 16.38
C PHE A 274 -18.56 -6.84 17.11
N ASP A 275 -18.49 -6.66 18.43
CA ASP A 275 -19.68 -6.31 19.21
C ASP A 275 -19.99 -4.79 19.14
N ALA A 276 -20.98 -4.34 19.92
CA ALA A 276 -21.35 -2.92 20.01
C ALA A 276 -20.20 -2.01 20.51
N ALA A 277 -19.34 -2.50 21.40
CA ALA A 277 -18.18 -1.76 21.87
C ALA A 277 -17.01 -1.81 20.87
N GLY A 278 -17.10 -2.64 19.83
CA GLY A 278 -16.02 -2.89 18.89
C GLY A 278 -15.07 -3.99 19.34
N ASN A 279 -15.41 -4.76 20.39
CA ASN A 279 -14.57 -5.87 20.82
C ASN A 279 -14.63 -6.99 19.77
N ALA A 280 -13.45 -7.49 19.39
CA ALA A 280 -13.31 -8.47 18.33
C ALA A 280 -13.21 -9.91 18.87
N THR A 281 -13.83 -10.86 18.17
CA THR A 281 -13.79 -12.29 18.49
C THR A 281 -13.72 -13.14 17.23
N VAL A 282 -13.01 -14.27 17.27
CA VAL A 282 -13.01 -15.26 16.18
C VAL A 282 -14.29 -16.09 16.25
N GLY A 283 -14.97 -16.24 15.11
CA GLY A 283 -16.18 -17.04 14.92
C GLY A 283 -16.00 -18.13 13.86
N ASP A 284 -16.98 -19.01 13.74
CA ASP A 284 -16.98 -20.21 12.89
C ASP A 284 -17.45 -19.96 11.44
N GLY A 285 -17.63 -18.69 11.04
CA GLY A 285 -18.14 -18.33 9.70
C GLY A 285 -19.66 -18.28 9.59
N ASN A 286 -20.42 -18.66 10.63
CA ASN A 286 -21.87 -18.52 10.66
C ASN A 286 -22.26 -17.05 10.89
N LEU A 287 -22.27 -16.28 9.81
CA LEU A 287 -22.61 -14.87 9.79
C LEU A 287 -24.11 -14.64 9.60
N VAL A 288 -24.68 -13.78 10.44
CA VAL A 288 -26.04 -13.26 10.28
C VAL A 288 -25.91 -11.79 9.93
N CYS A 289 -26.22 -11.48 8.68
CA CYS A 289 -26.05 -10.15 8.12
C CYS A 289 -27.39 -9.57 7.68
N PRO A 290 -27.61 -8.26 7.86
CA PRO A 290 -28.75 -7.61 7.23
C PRO A 290 -28.61 -7.69 5.70
N ALA A 291 -29.71 -7.98 5.02
CA ALA A 291 -29.74 -7.88 3.57
C ALA A 291 -29.59 -6.40 3.13
N GLU A 292 -28.59 -6.12 2.30
CA GLU A 292 -28.31 -4.78 1.75
C GLU A 292 -28.45 -4.71 0.23
N CYS A 293 -28.29 -5.86 -0.44
CA CYS A 293 -28.68 -6.03 -1.82
C CYS A 293 -30.11 -6.58 -1.88
N GLY A 294 -31.06 -5.71 -2.21
CA GLY A 294 -32.50 -6.02 -2.24
C GLY A 294 -33.30 -5.21 -1.22
N MET A 295 -34.19 -5.87 -0.48
CA MET A 295 -34.96 -5.22 0.59
C MET A 295 -34.05 -4.99 1.80
N ARG A 296 -33.80 -3.72 2.11
CA ARG A 296 -32.89 -3.34 3.19
C ARG A 296 -33.45 -3.68 4.56
N GLU A 297 -32.73 -4.50 5.31
CA GLU A 297 -33.04 -4.79 6.70
C GLU A 297 -32.46 -3.74 7.66
N PRO A 298 -33.01 -3.60 8.89
CA PRO A 298 -32.42 -2.73 9.91
C PRO A 298 -31.00 -3.16 10.26
N ILE A 299 -30.10 -2.19 10.44
CA ILE A 299 -28.71 -2.40 10.84
C ILE A 299 -28.63 -2.22 12.36
N ALA A 300 -28.06 -3.20 13.06
CA ALA A 300 -27.78 -3.10 14.49
C ALA A 300 -26.57 -2.18 14.75
N ASP A 301 -26.38 -1.76 16.00
CA ASP A 301 -25.13 -1.10 16.39
C ASP A 301 -24.03 -2.14 16.61
N GLY A 302 -22.80 -1.80 16.23
CA GLY A 302 -21.66 -2.71 16.20
C GLY A 302 -20.43 -2.05 15.60
N GLY A 303 -19.25 -2.60 15.86
CA GLY A 303 -18.01 -2.21 15.19
C GLY A 303 -18.14 -2.40 13.67
N ARG A 304 -17.72 -1.41 12.88
CA ARG A 304 -17.90 -1.40 11.42
C ARG A 304 -16.55 -1.52 10.72
N PRO A 305 -16.08 -2.75 10.40
CA PRO A 305 -14.82 -2.92 9.71
C PRO A 305 -14.93 -2.40 8.27
N VAL A 306 -13.98 -1.55 7.85
CA VAL A 306 -14.01 -0.91 6.51
C VAL A 306 -12.70 -1.02 5.74
N THR A 307 -11.60 -1.40 6.39
CA THR A 307 -10.28 -1.51 5.78
C THR A 307 -9.54 -2.69 6.38
N LEU A 308 -8.67 -3.31 5.58
CA LEU A 308 -7.93 -4.53 5.88
C LEU A 308 -6.52 -4.40 5.29
N ASP A 309 -5.52 -4.87 6.03
CA ASP A 309 -4.20 -5.16 5.47
C ASP A 309 -3.62 -6.44 6.06
N LEU A 310 -2.89 -7.18 5.25
CA LEU A 310 -2.35 -8.49 5.58
C LEU A 310 -0.86 -8.50 5.30
N VAL A 311 -0.11 -8.88 6.32
CA VAL A 311 1.32 -9.10 6.19
C VAL A 311 1.67 -10.54 6.50
N ARG A 312 2.57 -11.06 5.68
CA ARG A 312 3.35 -12.25 5.98
C ARG A 312 4.79 -11.86 6.26
N ASP A 313 5.26 -12.18 7.45
CA ASP A 313 6.66 -12.04 7.81
C ASP A 313 7.39 -13.38 7.62
N ASP A 314 8.24 -13.43 6.61
CA ASP A 314 9.01 -14.63 6.26
C ASP A 314 10.10 -14.96 7.29
N VAL A 315 10.54 -13.98 8.10
CA VAL A 315 11.58 -14.16 9.10
C VAL A 315 11.02 -14.85 10.35
N SER A 316 9.87 -14.37 10.85
CA SER A 316 9.20 -14.96 12.02
C SER A 316 8.21 -16.07 11.67
N ALA A 317 7.89 -16.25 10.38
CA ALA A 317 6.76 -17.03 9.89
C ALA A 317 5.38 -16.56 10.41
N ASN A 318 5.32 -15.38 11.04
CA ASN A 318 4.08 -14.80 11.52
C ASN A 318 3.26 -14.24 10.35
N ARG A 319 1.94 -14.34 10.49
CA ARG A 319 0.97 -13.84 9.52
C ARG A 319 -0.07 -13.08 10.30
N ARG A 320 -0.26 -11.82 9.96
CA ARG A 320 -1.12 -10.92 10.72
C ARG A 320 -2.03 -10.16 9.78
N LEU A 321 -3.29 -10.04 10.19
CA LEU A 321 -4.31 -9.24 9.52
C LEU A 321 -4.65 -8.04 10.42
N ALA A 322 -4.43 -6.83 9.92
CA ALA A 322 -4.89 -5.60 10.55
C ALA A 322 -6.29 -5.24 10.01
N ILE A 323 -7.16 -4.76 10.91
CA ILE A 323 -8.54 -4.38 10.62
C ILE A 323 -8.83 -3.01 11.25
N GLY A 324 -9.29 -2.06 10.44
CA GLY A 324 -9.72 -0.74 10.89
C GLY A 324 -11.25 -0.61 10.97
N LEU A 325 -11.75 0.02 12.05
CA LEU A 325 -13.18 0.27 12.27
C LEU A 325 -13.53 1.75 12.05
N ASP A 326 -14.52 2.06 11.21
CA ASP A 326 -14.84 3.46 10.87
C ASP A 326 -15.55 4.25 11.98
N ASN A 327 -16.06 3.56 12.99
CA ASN A 327 -16.90 4.12 14.05
C ASN A 327 -16.38 3.85 15.47
N ARG A 328 -15.14 3.36 15.61
CA ARG A 328 -14.51 3.05 16.89
C ARG A 328 -13.02 3.42 16.85
N PRO A 329 -12.46 3.96 17.95
CA PRO A 329 -11.05 4.32 18.04
C PRO A 329 -10.20 3.09 18.39
N VAL A 330 -10.28 2.06 17.56
CA VAL A 330 -9.57 0.80 17.77
C VAL A 330 -9.06 0.24 16.46
N VAL A 331 -7.82 -0.24 16.49
CA VAL A 331 -7.25 -1.09 15.45
C VAL A 331 -7.21 -2.52 15.99
N THR A 332 -7.63 -3.48 15.17
CA THR A 332 -7.61 -4.89 15.54
C THR A 332 -6.54 -5.62 14.73
N VAL A 333 -5.70 -6.39 15.40
CA VAL A 333 -4.70 -7.26 14.77
C VAL A 333 -5.05 -8.71 15.06
N VAL A 334 -5.01 -9.55 14.04
CA VAL A 334 -5.40 -10.96 14.12
C VAL A 334 -4.23 -11.81 13.69
N ASP A 335 -3.75 -12.69 14.57
CA ASP A 335 -2.75 -13.69 14.18
C ASP A 335 -3.41 -14.81 13.38
N LEU A 336 -2.74 -15.22 12.32
CA LEU A 336 -3.17 -16.28 11.42
C LEU A 336 -2.23 -17.47 11.53
N ASP A 337 -2.78 -18.68 11.47
CA ASP A 337 -1.98 -19.90 11.51
C ASP A 337 -1.28 -20.22 10.17
N ALA A 338 -0.61 -21.38 10.12
CA ALA A 338 0.07 -21.90 8.93
C ALA A 338 -0.88 -22.14 7.73
N THR A 339 -2.20 -22.18 7.95
CA THR A 339 -3.24 -22.31 6.92
C THR A 339 -3.97 -20.99 6.62
N TYR A 340 -3.51 -19.88 7.22
CA TYR A 340 -4.11 -18.56 7.16
C TYR A 340 -5.46 -18.45 7.89
N MET A 341 -5.77 -19.36 8.80
CA MET A 341 -6.99 -19.27 9.61
C MET A 341 -6.77 -18.35 10.82
N PRO A 342 -7.74 -17.49 11.19
CA PRO A 342 -7.66 -16.66 12.39
C PRO A 342 -7.51 -17.48 13.66
N THR A 343 -6.62 -17.06 14.57
CA THR A 343 -6.34 -17.76 15.83
C THR A 343 -6.54 -16.86 17.05
N THR A 344 -5.71 -15.82 17.19
CA THR A 344 -5.76 -14.84 18.28
C THR A 344 -6.07 -13.46 17.75
N VAL A 345 -6.67 -12.63 18.62
CA VAL A 345 -7.10 -11.28 18.29
C VAL A 345 -6.59 -10.34 19.38
N GLU A 346 -5.94 -9.27 18.93
CA GLU A 346 -5.41 -8.19 19.75
C GLU A 346 -6.07 -6.88 19.30
N GLN A 347 -6.31 -5.98 20.24
CA GLN A 347 -6.96 -4.71 19.97
C GLN A 347 -6.21 -3.58 20.66
N TYR A 348 -6.03 -2.50 19.92
CA TYR A 348 -5.23 -1.36 20.33
C TYR A 348 -6.10 -0.11 20.26
N GLU A 349 -6.35 0.50 21.42
CA GLU A 349 -7.09 1.75 21.52
C GLU A 349 -6.27 2.92 20.96
N LEU A 350 -6.93 3.82 20.25
CA LEU A 350 -6.36 5.05 19.71
C LEU A 350 -6.83 6.25 20.55
N GLU A 351 -5.96 7.22 20.77
CA GLU A 351 -6.26 8.45 21.51
C GLU A 351 -7.31 9.29 20.76
N GLY A 352 -8.48 9.43 21.38
CA GLY A 352 -9.58 10.28 20.92
C GLY A 352 -10.80 9.49 20.43
N ASP A 353 -11.84 10.21 20.02
CA ASP A 353 -13.04 9.63 19.39
C ASP A 353 -12.84 9.64 17.87
N VAL A 354 -12.00 8.73 17.38
CA VAL A 354 -11.61 8.62 15.97
C VAL A 354 -12.08 7.30 15.37
N GLY A 355 -12.34 7.29 14.08
CA GLY A 355 -12.55 6.07 13.28
C GLY A 355 -11.38 5.86 12.33
N VAL A 356 -11.18 4.63 11.88
CA VAL A 356 -10.11 4.23 10.97
C VAL A 356 -10.67 3.98 9.58
N ILE A 357 -10.15 4.67 8.58
CA ILE A 357 -10.59 4.59 7.18
C ILE A 357 -9.64 3.80 6.29
N ASP A 358 -8.36 3.70 6.66
CA ASP A 358 -7.37 2.85 5.98
C ASP A 358 -6.34 2.29 6.97
N VAL A 359 -5.78 1.11 6.70
CA VAL A 359 -4.72 0.51 7.52
C VAL A 359 -3.60 -0.07 6.66
N ALA A 360 -2.38 -0.05 7.19
CA ALA A 360 -1.26 -0.84 6.69
C ALA A 360 -0.46 -1.42 7.85
N ILE A 361 -0.01 -2.67 7.75
CA ILE A 361 0.78 -3.37 8.75
C ILE A 361 2.16 -3.73 8.19
N THR A 362 3.21 -3.43 8.94
CA THR A 362 4.59 -3.73 8.53
C THR A 362 4.91 -5.22 8.73
N LYS A 363 5.97 -5.73 8.09
CA LYS A 363 6.64 -6.93 8.60
C LYS A 363 7.26 -6.63 9.97
N VAL A 364 7.78 -7.64 10.66
CA VAL A 364 8.65 -7.35 11.81
C VAL A 364 9.93 -6.73 11.25
N ILE A 365 10.17 -5.48 11.62
CA ILE A 365 11.34 -4.70 11.23
C ILE A 365 12.34 -4.80 12.38
N ASN A 366 13.60 -5.06 12.04
CA ASN A 366 14.68 -4.98 13.00
C ASN A 366 15.24 -3.57 12.96
N MET A 367 14.79 -2.73 13.89
CA MET A 367 15.14 -1.31 13.98
C MET A 367 16.61 -1.16 14.43
N THR A 368 17.56 -1.41 13.51
CA THR A 368 19.01 -1.46 13.80
C THR A 368 19.85 -0.67 12.80
N GLY A 369 20.42 0.41 13.29
CA GLY A 369 21.41 1.24 12.62
C GLY A 369 22.33 1.89 13.65
N THR A 370 23.14 1.13 14.40
CA THR A 370 24.05 1.75 15.39
C THR A 370 25.22 2.49 14.72
N ALA A 371 25.44 2.28 13.41
CA ALA A 371 26.47 3.00 12.64
C ALA A 371 26.19 3.08 11.11
N GLY A 372 24.93 3.08 10.68
CA GLY A 372 24.57 3.10 9.25
C GLY A 372 25.01 1.82 8.51
N TRP A 373 25.06 0.69 9.21
CA TRP A 373 25.37 -0.61 8.62
C TRP A 373 24.09 -1.44 8.52
N ILE A 374 23.64 -1.70 7.30
CA ILE A 374 22.47 -2.50 6.91
C ILE A 374 22.53 -3.98 7.43
N GLU A 375 23.64 -4.41 8.04
CA GLU A 375 23.89 -5.83 8.38
C GLU A 375 24.14 -6.06 9.88
N GLU A 376 23.44 -5.34 10.76
CA GLU A 376 23.39 -5.80 12.15
C GLU A 376 22.54 -7.07 12.23
N PRO A 377 23.01 -8.14 12.92
CA PRO A 377 22.24 -9.35 13.06
C PRO A 377 20.93 -9.04 13.79
N PRO A 378 19.81 -9.69 13.40
CA PRO A 378 18.50 -9.45 14.01
C PRO A 378 18.60 -9.58 15.52
N SER A 379 18.26 -8.50 16.22
CA SER A 379 18.21 -8.49 17.68
C SER A 379 16.75 -8.60 18.10
N PRO A 380 16.35 -9.66 18.83
CA PRO A 380 14.98 -9.76 19.36
C PRO A 380 14.60 -8.56 20.23
N LEU A 381 15.59 -7.83 20.73
CA LEU A 381 15.40 -6.63 21.54
C LEU A 381 14.99 -5.40 20.72
N ARG A 382 15.13 -5.41 19.39
CA ARG A 382 14.86 -4.27 18.50
C ARG A 382 13.92 -4.64 17.34
N ALA A 383 13.35 -5.83 17.38
CA ALA A 383 12.25 -6.20 16.51
C ALA A 383 11.01 -5.37 16.89
N ALA A 384 10.40 -4.73 15.91
CA ALA A 384 9.17 -3.97 16.06
C ALA A 384 8.25 -4.23 14.87
N GLN A 385 6.94 -4.18 15.10
CA GLN A 385 5.94 -4.25 14.02
C GLN A 385 4.92 -3.16 14.26
N PHE A 386 4.59 -2.44 13.20
CA PHE A 386 3.71 -1.29 13.27
C PHE A 386 2.45 -1.49 12.47
N VAL A 387 1.33 -0.97 12.99
CA VAL A 387 0.14 -0.70 12.21
C VAL A 387 -0.01 0.80 12.03
N TYR A 388 -0.07 1.23 10.79
CA TYR A 388 -0.41 2.60 10.38
C TYR A 388 -1.91 2.64 10.10
N ALA A 389 -2.64 3.51 10.78
CA ALA A 389 -4.08 3.66 10.65
C ALA A 389 -4.42 5.10 10.24
N VAL A 390 -4.95 5.28 9.03
CA VAL A 390 -5.48 6.56 8.58
C VAL A 390 -6.78 6.83 9.36
N ALA A 391 -6.77 7.83 10.21
CA ALA A 391 -7.90 8.20 11.04
C ALA A 391 -8.77 9.27 10.37
N ASN A 392 -10.07 9.27 10.68
CA ASN A 392 -11.04 10.23 10.16
C ASN A 392 -10.85 11.67 10.70
N ASP A 393 -9.92 11.89 11.63
CA ASP A 393 -9.49 13.20 12.12
C ASP A 393 -8.41 13.86 11.23
N GLY A 394 -8.04 13.21 10.13
CA GLY A 394 -7.04 13.72 9.19
C GLY A 394 -5.59 13.47 9.62
N THR A 395 -5.35 12.45 10.45
CA THR A 395 -4.00 12.03 10.86
C THR A 395 -3.74 10.56 10.56
N VAL A 396 -2.47 10.14 10.55
CA VAL A 396 -2.11 8.71 10.55
C VAL A 396 -1.67 8.30 11.95
N ARG A 397 -2.44 7.44 12.60
CA ARG A 397 -2.07 6.84 13.89
C ARG A 397 -1.10 5.69 13.64
N VAL A 398 -0.20 5.47 14.59
CA VAL A 398 0.77 4.37 14.52
C VAL A 398 0.65 3.57 15.79
N VAL A 399 0.60 2.24 15.69
CA VAL A 399 0.56 1.32 16.83
C VAL A 399 1.73 0.37 16.73
N GLU A 400 2.50 0.20 17.80
CA GLU A 400 3.52 -0.86 17.91
C GLU A 400 2.88 -2.12 18.53
N THR A 401 3.12 -3.28 17.92
CA THR A 401 2.34 -4.52 18.16
C THR A 401 3.17 -5.73 18.58
N THR A 402 4.44 -5.53 18.97
CA THR A 402 5.32 -6.64 19.38
C THR A 402 5.82 -6.54 20.81
N THR A 403 6.21 -5.34 21.26
CA THR A 403 6.90 -5.18 22.55
C THR A 403 6.20 -4.24 23.51
N ARG A 404 5.45 -3.27 22.97
CA ARG A 404 4.90 -2.13 23.70
C ARG A 404 3.39 -2.09 23.71
N ASP A 405 2.77 -2.68 22.71
CA ASP A 405 1.33 -2.87 22.58
C ASP A 405 0.52 -1.58 22.79
N HIS A 406 0.96 -0.48 22.17
CA HIS A 406 0.32 0.83 22.28
C HIS A 406 0.46 1.72 21.04
N GLU A 407 -0.42 2.73 20.95
CA GLU A 407 -0.29 3.82 19.98
C GLU A 407 0.99 4.63 20.26
N CYS A 408 1.72 5.00 19.21
CA CYS A 408 2.91 5.83 19.25
C CYS A 408 2.57 7.32 19.12
N ASP A 409 3.21 8.16 19.93
CA ASP A 409 3.20 9.61 19.79
C ASP A 409 4.20 10.04 18.72
N THR A 410 3.71 10.16 17.49
CA THR A 410 4.51 10.56 16.32
C THR A 410 4.68 12.08 16.24
N GLN A 411 4.09 12.84 17.17
CA GLN A 411 4.21 14.30 17.24
C GLN A 411 5.25 14.77 18.24
N VAL A 412 6.06 13.87 18.80
CA VAL A 412 7.19 14.21 19.65
C VAL A 412 8.11 15.25 18.97
N ASP A 413 8.49 16.26 19.74
CA ASP A 413 9.43 17.29 19.30
C ASP A 413 10.88 16.73 19.31
N PRO A 414 11.52 16.60 18.14
CA PRO A 414 12.87 16.03 18.05
C PRO A 414 13.95 16.83 18.78
N ARG A 415 13.67 18.09 19.18
CA ARG A 415 14.60 18.87 20.01
C ARG A 415 14.83 18.22 21.37
N TYR A 416 13.88 17.44 21.86
CA TYR A 416 13.93 16.79 23.18
C TYR A 416 14.43 15.34 23.13
N THR A 417 14.67 14.79 21.93
CA THR A 417 15.09 13.39 21.78
C THR A 417 16.61 13.20 21.72
N ARG A 418 17.39 14.30 21.70
CA ARG A 418 18.86 14.26 21.56
C ARG A 418 19.59 13.56 22.70
N VAL A 419 18.99 13.57 23.89
CA VAL A 419 19.56 12.93 25.09
C VAL A 419 19.15 11.46 25.22
N VAL A 420 18.31 10.98 24.32
CA VAL A 420 17.79 9.61 24.35
C VAL A 420 18.84 8.70 23.73
N THR A 421 19.40 7.84 24.57
CA THR A 421 20.46 6.90 24.18
C THR A 421 19.91 5.49 23.96
N ASP A 422 18.70 5.20 24.42
CA ASP A 422 18.02 3.94 24.12
C ASP A 422 17.23 4.11 22.82
N ALA A 423 17.74 3.50 21.74
CA ALA A 423 17.07 3.46 20.44
C ALA A 423 15.62 2.94 20.57
N ARG A 424 15.34 2.08 21.55
CA ARG A 424 13.99 1.59 21.79
C ARG A 424 13.05 2.74 22.03
N ASP A 425 13.39 3.68 22.89
CA ASP A 425 12.49 4.80 23.25
C ASP A 425 12.18 5.67 22.02
N LEU A 426 13.13 5.80 21.09
CA LEU A 426 12.95 6.54 19.84
C LEU A 426 12.00 5.87 18.84
N ILE A 427 11.79 4.56 18.94
CA ILE A 427 10.93 3.81 18.02
C ILE A 427 9.47 4.25 18.17
N CYS A 428 8.96 4.30 19.40
CA CYS A 428 7.53 4.51 19.65
C CYS A 428 7.34 5.00 21.09
N TYR A 429 7.09 6.29 21.26
CA TYR A 429 6.76 6.87 22.56
C TYR A 429 5.29 6.67 22.89
N GLN A 430 4.96 6.29 24.12
CA GLN A 430 3.55 6.19 24.53
C GLN A 430 2.95 7.59 24.77
N PRO A 431 1.80 7.94 24.16
CA PRO A 431 1.07 9.16 24.46
C PRO A 431 0.77 9.32 25.94
N GLY A 432 1.02 10.51 26.48
CA GLY A 432 0.70 10.86 27.88
C GLY A 432 1.57 10.22 28.96
N GLN A 433 2.52 9.34 28.61
CA GLN A 433 3.39 8.69 29.61
C GLN A 433 4.44 9.67 30.17
N VAL A 434 4.74 9.52 31.47
CA VAL A 434 5.87 10.22 32.10
C VAL A 434 7.18 9.81 31.42
N GLY A 435 7.90 10.79 30.89
CA GLY A 435 9.15 10.57 30.16
C GLY A 435 8.99 10.66 28.64
N THR A 436 7.77 10.62 28.12
CA THR A 436 7.50 10.96 26.71
C THR A 436 7.82 12.45 26.51
N PRO A 437 8.67 12.79 25.52
CA PRO A 437 8.98 14.19 25.26
C PRO A 437 7.72 14.98 24.85
N PRO A 438 7.72 16.31 25.00
CA PRO A 438 6.56 17.09 24.64
C PRO A 438 6.26 17.01 23.15
N ARG A 439 4.98 17.08 22.80
CA ARG A 439 4.55 17.22 21.41
C ARG A 439 5.03 18.54 20.81
N ARG A 440 5.22 18.55 19.50
CA ARG A 440 5.40 19.76 18.70
C ARG A 440 4.25 20.73 18.96
N ALA A 441 4.55 22.02 18.90
CA ALA A 441 3.51 23.03 19.03
C ALA A 441 2.42 22.79 17.96
N LEU A 442 1.16 23.02 18.36
CA LEU A 442 -0.04 22.84 17.53
C LEU A 442 -0.38 21.37 17.17
N ALA A 443 0.34 20.38 17.70
CA ALA A 443 -0.06 18.99 17.54
C ALA A 443 -1.47 18.76 18.15
N ARG A 444 -2.40 18.30 17.30
CA ARG A 444 -3.81 18.04 17.68
C ARG A 444 -4.04 16.66 18.28
N SER A 445 -3.18 15.70 17.96
CA SER A 445 -3.27 14.29 18.33
C SER A 445 -1.86 13.66 18.31
N PRO A 446 -1.66 12.44 18.81
CA PRO A 446 -0.39 11.72 18.69
C PRO A 446 -0.08 11.29 17.24
N GLY A 447 -1.05 11.33 16.32
CA GLY A 447 -0.88 10.88 14.94
C GLY A 447 -0.06 11.81 14.05
N ILE A 448 0.44 11.28 12.94
CA ILE A 448 1.19 12.01 11.92
C ILE A 448 0.26 13.05 11.28
N GLN A 449 0.60 14.32 11.43
CA GLN A 449 -0.12 15.45 10.85
C GLN A 449 0.55 15.92 9.56
N PHE A 450 -0.28 16.25 8.59
CA PHE A 450 0.15 16.70 7.27
C PHE A 450 0.12 18.23 7.18
N PRO A 451 0.99 18.84 6.34
CA PRO A 451 1.05 20.29 6.22
C PRO A 451 -0.28 20.94 5.80
N GLY A 452 -0.68 21.99 6.52
CA GLY A 452 -1.93 22.71 6.24
C GLY A 452 -3.17 21.93 6.69
N ASP A 453 -4.19 21.92 5.82
CA ASP A 453 -5.44 21.16 6.02
C ASP A 453 -5.47 19.88 5.16
N ASP A 454 -4.30 19.40 4.69
CA ASP A 454 -4.25 18.19 3.90
C ASP A 454 -4.57 16.97 4.78
N ALA A 455 -5.44 16.09 4.28
CA ALA A 455 -5.85 14.88 4.99
C ALA A 455 -5.26 13.64 4.30
N PRO A 456 -4.68 12.69 5.05
CA PRO A 456 -4.29 11.39 4.53
C PRO A 456 -5.53 10.62 4.07
N LEU A 457 -5.40 9.93 2.94
CA LEU A 457 -6.47 9.12 2.35
C LEU A 457 -6.19 7.63 2.42
N SER A 458 -4.93 7.25 2.20
CA SER A 458 -4.48 5.85 2.26
C SER A 458 -3.00 5.77 2.59
N VAL A 459 -2.60 4.68 3.22
CA VAL A 459 -1.22 4.37 3.61
C VAL A 459 -0.81 2.99 3.09
N VAL A 460 0.43 2.88 2.62
CA VAL A 460 1.06 1.60 2.28
C VAL A 460 2.48 1.57 2.83
N VAL A 461 2.92 0.40 3.28
CA VAL A 461 4.30 0.18 3.73
C VAL A 461 5.11 -0.41 2.58
N THR A 462 6.35 0.06 2.42
CA THR A 462 7.28 -0.43 1.42
C THR A 462 8.69 -0.55 2.00
N GLU A 463 9.46 -1.46 1.43
CA GLU A 463 10.90 -1.60 1.66
C GLU A 463 11.63 -1.02 0.44
N ALA A 464 12.60 -0.15 0.68
CA ALA A 464 13.40 0.47 -0.37
C ALA A 464 14.87 0.11 -0.19
N GLY A 465 15.50 -0.36 -1.28
CA GLY A 465 16.96 -0.47 -1.42
C GLY A 465 17.65 -1.52 -0.53
N VAL A 466 18.25 -2.54 -1.16
CA VAL A 466 19.23 -3.46 -0.51
C VAL A 466 20.70 -3.11 -0.86
N GLY A 467 20.94 -1.94 -1.44
CA GLY A 467 22.27 -1.51 -1.88
C GLY A 467 22.81 -0.35 -1.07
N LYS A 468 23.99 -0.51 -0.46
CA LYS A 468 24.70 0.59 0.20
C LYS A 468 24.89 1.74 -0.78
N SER A 469 24.40 2.92 -0.44
CA SER A 469 24.89 4.14 -1.07
C SER A 469 26.39 4.22 -0.82
N SER A 470 27.19 4.30 -1.87
CA SER A 470 28.62 4.59 -1.76
C SER A 470 28.90 6.04 -1.32
N GLN A 471 27.85 6.85 -1.17
CA GLN A 471 27.99 8.25 -0.79
C GLN A 471 28.24 8.38 0.72
N TYR A 472 29.26 9.18 1.04
CA TYR A 472 29.73 9.46 2.40
C TYR A 472 28.71 10.22 3.27
N HIS A 473 27.61 10.69 2.69
CA HIS A 473 26.53 11.36 3.41
C HIS A 473 25.17 10.87 2.89
N PRO A 474 24.29 10.37 3.76
CA PRO A 474 22.94 9.99 3.40
C PRO A 474 22.16 11.22 2.91
N ALA A 475 21.74 11.21 1.65
CA ALA A 475 20.83 12.21 1.13
C ALA A 475 19.38 11.71 1.31
N PRO A 476 18.43 12.53 1.81
CA PRO A 476 17.04 12.13 2.05
C PRO A 476 16.31 11.68 0.78
N THR A 477 16.81 12.03 -0.40
CA THR A 477 16.24 11.55 -1.67
C THR A 477 16.52 10.06 -1.93
N TYR A 478 17.44 9.45 -1.21
CA TYR A 478 17.69 8.01 -1.24
C TYR A 478 16.90 7.35 -0.13
N LEU A 479 16.13 6.32 -0.49
CA LEU A 479 15.35 5.51 0.43
C LEU A 479 16.08 4.18 0.61
N VAL A 480 16.53 3.91 1.83
CA VAL A 480 17.14 2.64 2.24
C VAL A 480 16.48 2.20 3.54
N GLY A 481 15.89 1.01 3.57
CA GLY A 481 15.11 0.50 4.71
C GLY A 481 13.60 0.57 4.49
N HIS A 482 12.84 0.83 5.56
CA HIS A 482 11.39 0.74 5.59
C HIS A 482 10.73 2.12 5.63
N PHE A 483 9.74 2.31 4.75
CA PHE A 483 9.02 3.57 4.57
C PHE A 483 7.52 3.33 4.48
N ALA A 484 6.72 4.29 4.92
CA ALA A 484 5.31 4.35 4.57
C ALA A 484 5.07 5.44 3.52
N LEU A 485 4.26 5.13 2.51
CA LEU A 485 3.80 6.08 1.50
C LEU A 485 2.36 6.43 1.83
N VAL A 486 2.08 7.72 1.99
CA VAL A 486 0.74 8.22 2.35
C VAL A 486 0.22 9.10 1.24
N SER A 487 -0.89 8.71 0.63
CA SER A 487 -1.63 9.54 -0.33
C SER A 487 -2.52 10.53 0.40
N SER A 488 -2.74 11.72 -0.19
CA SER A 488 -3.45 12.81 0.48
C SER A 488 -4.55 13.45 -0.37
N SER A 489 -5.41 14.22 0.30
CA SER A 489 -6.53 14.94 -0.29
C SER A 489 -6.11 16.02 -1.30
N PHE A 490 -4.89 16.54 -1.21
CA PHE A 490 -4.32 17.47 -2.18
C PHE A 490 -3.67 16.78 -3.39
N GLY A 491 -3.75 15.44 -3.46
CA GLY A 491 -3.14 14.65 -4.55
C GLY A 491 -1.63 14.53 -4.41
N LEU A 492 -1.09 14.76 -3.21
CA LEU A 492 0.32 14.57 -2.90
C LEU A 492 0.55 13.15 -2.36
N THR A 493 1.79 12.69 -2.48
CA THR A 493 2.26 11.49 -1.79
C THR A 493 3.38 11.90 -0.85
N TYR A 494 3.20 11.58 0.41
CA TYR A 494 4.19 11.82 1.46
C TYR A 494 4.94 10.52 1.75
N VAL A 495 6.20 10.66 2.11
CA VAL A 495 7.02 9.56 2.62
C VAL A 495 7.16 9.75 4.11
N VAL A 496 6.88 8.69 4.87
CA VAL A 496 7.05 8.61 6.31
C VAL A 496 8.19 7.62 6.58
N ASN A 497 9.15 8.02 7.38
CA ASN A 497 10.21 7.12 7.83
C ASN A 497 9.63 6.07 8.77
N ILE A 498 9.96 4.79 8.57
CA ILE A 498 9.73 3.75 9.58
C ILE A 498 11.09 3.39 10.17
N ASP A 499 12.01 3.00 9.31
CA ASP A 499 13.38 2.63 9.65
C ASP A 499 14.27 3.02 8.46
N ASP A 500 14.99 4.13 8.57
CA ASP A 500 15.88 4.59 7.50
C ASP A 500 17.31 4.12 7.78
N ASP A 501 17.66 2.97 7.20
CA ASP A 501 18.96 2.31 7.35
C ASP A 501 20.14 3.15 6.81
N ASN A 502 19.86 4.26 6.13
CA ASN A 502 20.87 5.21 5.68
C ASN A 502 21.37 6.12 6.82
N TYR A 503 20.62 6.22 7.92
CA TYR A 503 20.97 6.99 9.10
C TYR A 503 21.19 6.08 10.31
N ALA A 504 21.83 6.62 11.35
CA ALA A 504 21.91 5.92 12.62
C ALA A 504 20.67 6.17 13.48
N ASP A 505 20.20 5.15 14.20
CA ASP A 505 18.97 5.22 15.04
C ASP A 505 19.13 6.11 16.26
N THR A 506 20.38 6.40 16.64
CA THR A 506 20.71 7.22 17.80
C THR A 506 21.63 8.36 17.40
N GLU A 507 21.53 9.50 18.09
CA GLU A 507 22.45 10.61 17.88
C GLU A 507 23.87 10.22 18.33
N ASN A 508 24.81 10.23 17.40
CA ASN A 508 26.22 10.08 17.69
C ASN A 508 26.78 11.41 18.19
N SER A 509 26.98 11.52 19.50
CA SER A 509 27.52 12.74 20.12
C SER A 509 28.91 13.15 19.59
N ALA A 510 29.69 12.21 19.04
CA ALA A 510 30.98 12.52 18.42
C ALA A 510 30.83 13.08 17.00
N TYR A 511 29.71 12.77 16.33
CA TYR A 511 29.41 13.16 14.95
C TYR A 511 27.92 13.54 14.78
N PRO A 512 27.44 14.61 15.42
CA PRO A 512 26.00 14.94 15.48
C PRO A 512 25.40 15.29 14.11
N LEU A 513 26.24 15.61 13.11
CA LEU A 513 25.79 15.86 11.74
C LEU A 513 25.54 14.57 10.95
N ASP A 514 26.12 13.44 11.37
CA ASP A 514 25.97 12.15 10.68
C ASP A 514 24.64 11.46 11.05
N SER A 515 24.07 11.80 12.21
CA SER A 515 22.86 11.21 12.76
C SER A 515 21.87 12.29 13.20
N GLN A 516 21.32 13.02 12.23
CA GLN A 516 20.29 14.00 12.53
C GLN A 516 18.98 13.28 12.81
N LEU A 517 18.66 13.01 14.09
CA LEU A 517 17.43 12.30 14.48
C LEU A 517 16.17 12.97 13.90
N ALA A 518 16.17 14.28 13.69
CA ALA A 518 15.04 14.96 13.03
C ALA A 518 14.78 14.50 11.58
N LEU A 519 15.75 13.85 10.92
CA LEU A 519 15.65 13.25 9.58
C LEU A 519 15.48 11.73 9.61
N ALA A 520 15.90 11.06 10.69
CA ALA A 520 15.94 9.60 10.79
C ALA A 520 14.89 9.02 11.75
N MET A 521 14.29 9.84 12.61
CA MET A 521 13.35 9.38 13.61
C MET A 521 12.15 8.67 12.95
N PRO A 522 11.77 7.49 13.47
CA PRO A 522 10.60 6.76 13.02
C PRO A 522 9.33 7.60 13.09
N HIS A 523 8.40 7.29 12.19
CA HIS A 523 7.07 7.86 12.10
C HIS A 523 7.05 9.38 11.82
N GLN A 524 8.12 9.90 11.22
CA GLN A 524 8.22 11.29 10.81
C GLN A 524 8.03 11.46 9.31
N LEU A 525 7.36 12.53 8.91
CA LEU A 525 7.33 12.96 7.52
C LEU A 525 8.74 13.29 7.05
N ARG A 526 9.14 12.66 5.95
CA ARG A 526 10.39 12.92 5.26
C ARG A 526 10.28 14.19 4.44
N ASP A 527 11.37 14.95 4.37
CA ASP A 527 11.52 16.06 3.44
C ASP A 527 12.81 15.91 2.62
N ALA A 528 13.00 16.76 1.62
CA ALA A 528 14.17 16.73 0.75
C ALA A 528 15.39 17.50 1.34
N LEU A 529 15.35 17.91 2.61
CA LEU A 529 16.42 18.72 3.20
C LEU A 529 17.58 17.81 3.62
N THR A 530 18.70 17.89 2.90
CA THR A 530 19.89 17.08 3.16
C THR A 530 20.53 17.32 4.51
N VAL A 531 20.33 18.51 5.08
CA VAL A 531 20.84 18.90 6.38
C VAL A 531 19.80 19.81 7.03
N ARG A 532 19.33 19.46 8.21
CA ARG A 532 18.68 20.39 9.14
C ARG A 532 19.75 21.05 10.01
N SER A 533 20.66 21.80 9.39
CA SER A 533 21.58 22.70 10.12
C SER A 533 20.74 23.90 10.58
N GLN A 534 20.87 24.45 11.78
CA GLN A 534 22.03 24.58 12.66
C GLN A 534 21.71 24.07 14.06
N GLN A 535 22.78 23.77 14.79
CA GLN A 535 22.84 23.52 16.23
C GLN A 535 21.64 24.09 16.99
N GLY A 536 20.79 23.23 17.56
CA GLY A 536 20.22 23.59 18.86
C GLY A 536 21.39 23.67 19.84
N PRO A 537 21.33 24.55 20.85
CA PRO A 537 22.50 25.11 21.55
C PRO A 537 23.51 24.01 21.85
N GLY A 538 24.68 24.11 21.21
CA GLY A 538 25.80 23.26 21.59
C GLY A 538 26.08 23.49 23.07
N ALA A 539 26.54 22.45 23.77
CA ALA A 539 27.02 22.51 25.15
C ALA A 539 28.33 23.33 25.29
N GLY A 540 28.37 24.51 24.65
CA GLY A 540 29.50 25.42 24.51
C GLY A 540 29.45 26.56 25.52
N THR A 541 29.74 26.23 26.77
CA THR A 541 30.55 27.03 27.72
C THR A 541 30.16 28.45 28.14
N SER A 542 29.00 29.00 27.79
CA SER A 542 28.56 30.32 28.29
C SER A 542 27.07 30.34 28.67
N PRO A 543 26.71 30.40 29.97
CA PRO A 543 25.32 30.57 30.40
C PRO A 543 24.68 31.90 29.97
N GLU A 544 25.41 32.80 29.31
CA GLU A 544 24.88 34.07 28.79
C GLU A 544 24.50 34.03 27.30
N GLU A 545 24.84 32.97 26.54
CA GLU A 545 24.45 32.81 25.12
C GLU A 545 23.34 31.76 24.90
N GLU A 546 22.90 31.07 25.97
CA GLU A 546 21.96 29.94 25.89
C GLU A 546 20.49 30.35 25.63
N ASP A 547 20.15 31.64 25.75
CA ASP A 547 18.79 32.15 25.56
C ASP A 547 18.47 32.51 24.09
N ASP A 548 19.47 32.67 23.20
CA ASP A 548 19.23 33.10 21.80
C ASP A 548 19.27 31.93 20.78
N ASP A 549 19.95 30.82 21.11
CA ASP A 549 20.11 29.65 20.21
C ASP A 549 18.93 28.66 20.25
N ARG A 550 17.90 28.90 21.07
CA ARG A 550 16.69 28.03 21.10
C ARG A 550 15.75 28.25 19.91
N LEU A 551 15.95 29.33 19.16
CA LEU A 551 15.15 29.66 18.00
C LEU A 551 15.91 29.24 16.75
N CYS A 552 15.53 28.09 16.19
CA CYS A 552 15.84 27.72 14.81
C CYS A 552 15.12 28.69 13.84
N ASN A 553 15.53 29.96 13.84
CA ASN A 553 15.00 31.01 12.99
C ASN A 553 15.64 30.84 11.61
N TYR A 554 15.23 29.80 10.87
CA TYR A 554 15.51 29.69 9.45
C TYR A 554 14.33 30.31 8.68
N PRO A 555 14.47 31.54 8.15
CA PRO A 555 13.49 32.18 7.27
C PRO A 555 13.60 31.56 5.87
N GLY A 556 13.38 30.24 5.78
CA GLY A 556 13.35 29.50 4.55
C GLY A 556 11.95 29.53 3.96
N PRO A 557 11.72 30.17 2.80
CA PRO A 557 10.41 30.32 2.21
C PRO A 557 9.91 29.00 1.63
N PHE A 558 8.62 28.97 1.31
CA PHE A 558 8.02 28.18 0.23
C PHE A 558 8.69 28.40 -1.16
N SER A 559 9.98 28.75 -1.23
CA SER A 559 10.68 29.02 -2.48
C SER A 559 10.96 27.70 -3.19
N ASN A 560 10.04 27.37 -4.11
CA ASN A 560 10.09 26.34 -5.16
C ASN A 560 8.95 25.31 -5.13
N GLY A 561 7.90 25.51 -4.32
CA GLY A 561 6.68 24.71 -4.43
C GLY A 561 6.79 23.25 -3.95
N ALA A 562 7.86 22.88 -3.28
CA ALA A 562 7.96 21.59 -2.59
C ALA A 562 7.41 21.72 -1.16
N PRO A 563 6.40 20.94 -0.75
CA PRO A 563 5.93 20.92 0.63
C PRO A 563 7.05 20.42 1.56
N VAL A 564 7.30 21.16 2.65
CA VAL A 564 8.30 20.80 3.67
C VAL A 564 7.60 20.10 4.82
N GLY A 565 8.00 18.86 5.10
CA GLY A 565 7.36 17.94 6.05
C GLY A 565 7.71 18.18 7.53
N GLY A 566 7.68 19.42 8.02
CA GLY A 566 7.90 19.63 9.46
C GLY A 566 7.41 20.98 9.97
N PRO A 567 6.78 21.02 11.16
CA PRO A 567 6.51 22.28 11.84
C PRO A 567 7.84 22.88 12.32
N ARG A 568 8.19 24.03 11.77
CA ARG A 568 9.19 24.95 12.33
C ARG A 568 8.50 25.88 13.32
N ALA A 569 7.83 25.31 14.32
CA ALA A 569 7.15 26.14 15.29
C ALA A 569 8.20 26.76 16.22
N GLU A 570 8.34 28.09 16.15
CA GLU A 570 9.00 28.91 17.17
C GLU A 570 8.21 28.91 18.48
N ASP A 571 6.94 28.49 18.43
CA ASP A 571 6.04 28.40 19.57
C ASP A 571 6.47 27.32 20.57
N GLU A 572 6.11 27.54 21.84
CA GLU A 572 6.39 26.57 22.89
C GLU A 572 5.71 25.22 22.61
N PRO A 573 6.38 24.09 22.94
CA PRO A 573 5.80 22.77 22.78
C PRO A 573 4.45 22.66 23.50
N ALA A 574 3.52 21.90 22.91
CA ALA A 574 2.29 21.59 23.61
C ALA A 574 2.64 20.65 24.78
N ILE A 575 2.28 21.04 26.00
CA ILE A 575 2.39 20.15 27.15
C ILE A 575 1.42 18.99 26.90
N ASN A 576 1.93 17.76 26.93
CA ASN A 576 1.11 16.57 26.79
C ASN A 576 -0.03 16.66 27.81
N PRO A 577 -1.31 16.60 27.39
CA PRO A 577 -2.40 16.55 28.33
C PRO A 577 -2.15 15.36 29.26
N ALA A 578 -2.21 15.60 30.58
CA ALA A 578 -2.13 14.52 31.54
C ALA A 578 -3.29 13.54 31.26
N PRO A 579 -3.03 12.22 31.28
CA PRO A 579 -4.03 11.20 30.96
C PRO A 579 -5.27 11.27 31.85
#